data_AF-A0A967HZG4-F1
#
_entry.id   AF-A0A967HZG4-F1
#
_cell.length_a   1.000
_cell.length_b   1.000
_cell.length_c   1.000
_cell.angle_alpha   90.00
_cell.angle_beta   90.00
_cell.angle_gamma   90.00
#
_symmetry.space_group_name_H-M   'P 1'
#
loop_
_entity.id
_entity.type
_entity.pdbx_description
1 polymer ?
#
loop_
_entity_poly.entity_id
_entity_poly.type
_entity_poly.pdbx_seq_one_letter_code
_entity_poly.pdbx_strand_id
1 'polypeptide(L)'
;MKQKVDVLEPLKASLLTLDWEISPQTIRKFEEELEGLKKKFAKDPYSKKLIELSLPICNYLRVRKGSASPASMQFLHAATRTLHHFRQRRQPAVAERKKAIKNLLGKFGDLMADVKKINMAVAKATAAPKKKVPVKKPAVRKVRTQSPTVVVLKTIKSHKKGIDIPTLKKLTGLPDNSIRNILYRASKEGKIRRIRRGVYASA
;
A
#
# COMPACT_ATOMS: atom_id res chain seq x y z
N MET A 1 33.97 29.72 -6.20
CA MET A 1 32.52 30.01 -6.16
C MET A 1 31.84 29.00 -5.24
N LYS A 2 31.47 29.38 -4.01
CA LYS A 2 30.77 28.48 -3.08
C LYS A 2 29.34 28.29 -3.60
N GLN A 3 29.01 27.11 -4.13
CA GLN A 3 27.63 26.71 -4.32
C GLN A 3 26.94 26.88 -2.96
N LYS A 4 26.06 27.89 -2.84
CA LYS A 4 25.12 27.93 -1.71
C LYS A 4 24.28 26.68 -1.88
N VAL A 5 24.60 25.63 -1.12
CA VAL A 5 23.81 24.40 -1.05
C VAL A 5 22.39 24.85 -0.79
N ASP A 6 21.55 24.80 -1.83
CA ASP A 6 20.17 25.20 -1.74
C ASP A 6 19.56 24.28 -0.69
N VAL A 7 18.94 24.83 0.36
CA VAL A 7 18.38 24.03 1.47
C VAL A 7 17.33 23.04 0.96
N LEU A 8 16.89 23.20 -0.30
CA LEU A 8 15.96 22.34 -1.04
C LEU A 8 16.63 21.23 -1.87
N GLU A 9 17.95 21.23 -2.05
CA GLU A 9 18.68 20.16 -2.75
C GLU A 9 18.43 18.76 -2.18
N PRO A 10 18.53 18.52 -0.86
CA PRO A 10 18.26 17.18 -0.31
C PRO A 10 16.81 16.75 -0.54
N LEU A 11 15.85 17.68 -0.47
CA LEU A 11 14.46 17.40 -0.80
C LEU A 11 14.27 17.03 -2.27
N LYS A 12 14.92 17.75 -3.19
CA LYS A 12 14.90 17.45 -4.63
C LYS A 12 15.54 16.11 -4.93
N ALA A 13 16.67 15.80 -4.29
CA ALA A 13 17.37 14.53 -4.44
C ALA A 13 16.49 13.37 -3.94
N SER A 14 15.87 13.53 -2.76
CA SER A 14 14.95 12.54 -2.21
C SER A 14 13.68 12.38 -3.06
N LEU A 15 13.19 13.45 -3.70
CA LEU A 15 12.07 13.37 -4.63
C LEU A 15 12.44 12.58 -5.88
N LEU A 16 13.63 12.82 -6.43
CA LEU A 16 14.13 12.09 -7.59
C LEU A 16 14.28 10.60 -7.27
N THR A 17 14.82 10.25 -6.09
CA THR A 17 14.87 8.85 -5.63
C THR A 17 13.47 8.24 -5.49
N LEU A 18 12.49 9.03 -5.04
CA LEU A 18 11.09 8.60 -4.94
C LEU A 18 10.46 8.31 -6.31
N ASP A 19 10.84 9.04 -7.37
CA ASP A 19 10.40 8.77 -8.75
C ASP A 19 10.87 7.41 -9.26
N TRP A 20 12.09 7.00 -8.89
CA TRP A 20 12.69 5.74 -9.33
C TRP A 20 12.29 4.54 -8.47
N GLU A 21 12.08 4.74 -7.16
CA GLU A 21 11.72 3.66 -6.25
C GLU A 21 10.67 4.12 -5.24
N ILE A 22 9.40 3.78 -5.48
CA ILE A 22 8.31 4.00 -4.53
C ILE A 22 8.35 2.89 -3.46
N SER A 23 9.21 3.06 -2.45
CA SER A 23 9.35 2.16 -1.32
C SER A 23 9.02 2.85 0.01
N PRO A 24 8.64 2.10 1.06
CA PRO A 24 8.37 2.68 2.37
C PRO A 24 9.59 3.42 2.96
N GLN A 25 10.79 3.02 2.56
CA GLN A 25 12.04 3.63 3.03
C GLN A 25 12.31 4.96 2.32
N THR A 26 12.13 5.04 1.00
CA THR A 26 12.30 6.29 0.24
C THR A 26 11.25 7.33 0.62
N ILE A 27 9.99 6.90 0.83
CA ILE A 27 8.91 7.76 1.32
C ILE A 27 9.25 8.33 2.70
N ARG A 28 9.77 7.50 3.61
CA ARG A 28 10.13 7.94 4.96
C ARG A 28 11.27 8.95 4.95
N LYS A 29 12.31 8.72 4.14
CA LYS A 29 13.42 9.69 3.96
C LYS A 29 12.90 11.03 3.43
N PHE A 30 12.00 11.00 2.45
CA PHE A 30 11.38 12.22 1.92
C PHE A 30 10.51 12.94 2.96
N GLU A 31 9.78 12.20 3.79
CA GLU A 31 8.96 12.74 4.88
C GLU A 31 9.82 13.38 5.98
N GLU A 32 10.94 12.75 6.37
CA GLU A 32 11.91 13.30 7.32
C GLU A 32 12.54 14.61 6.80
N GLU A 33 12.86 14.69 5.51
CA GLU A 33 13.32 15.94 4.87
C GLU A 33 12.24 17.02 4.88
N LEU A 34 10.98 16.67 4.60
CA LEU A 34 9.85 17.60 4.68
C LEU A 34 9.65 18.13 6.11
N GLU A 35 9.72 17.28 7.13
CA GLU A 35 9.64 17.70 8.54
C GLU A 35 10.85 18.55 8.96
N GLY A 36 12.05 18.21 8.50
CA GLY A 36 13.25 19.01 8.69
C GLY A 36 13.09 20.42 8.12
N LEU A 37 12.49 20.53 6.93
CA LEU A 37 12.17 21.81 6.30
C LEU A 37 11.05 22.54 7.05
N LYS A 38 10.04 21.85 7.58
CA LYS A 38 8.99 22.45 8.42
C LYS A 38 9.58 23.17 9.62
N LYS A 39 10.58 22.57 10.29
CA LYS A 39 11.30 23.17 11.43
C LYS A 39 12.11 24.40 10.99
N LYS A 40 12.81 24.32 9.85
CA LYS A 40 13.62 25.43 9.31
C LYS A 40 12.77 26.60 8.79
N PHE A 41 11.54 26.36 8.35
CA PHE A 41 10.64 27.38 7.78
C PHE A 41 9.47 27.74 8.68
N ALA A 42 9.59 27.56 10.00
CA ALA A 42 8.53 27.91 10.96
C ALA A 42 8.06 29.37 10.86
N LYS A 43 8.90 30.28 10.34
CA LYS A 43 8.60 31.71 10.14
C LYS A 43 7.76 32.04 8.89
N ASP A 44 7.63 31.14 7.91
CA ASP A 44 6.85 31.39 6.69
C ASP A 44 5.58 30.53 6.65
N PRO A 45 4.38 31.14 6.83
CA PRO A 45 3.11 30.39 6.84
C PRO A 45 2.82 29.72 5.50
N TYR A 46 3.32 30.26 4.38
CA TYR A 46 3.07 29.73 3.05
C TYR A 46 3.85 28.45 2.80
N SER A 47 5.15 28.47 3.13
CA SER A 47 6.02 27.29 3.04
C SER A 47 5.54 26.17 3.97
N LYS A 48 5.10 26.52 5.19
CA LYS A 48 4.52 25.54 6.13
C LYS A 48 3.27 24.87 5.59
N LYS A 49 2.33 25.65 5.03
CA LYS A 49 1.10 25.12 4.43
C LYS A 49 1.40 24.15 3.29
N LEU A 50 2.42 24.47 2.49
CA LEU A 50 2.83 23.68 1.34
C LEU A 50 3.40 22.31 1.74
N ILE A 51 4.20 22.28 2.81
CA ILE A 51 4.70 21.05 3.42
C ILE A 51 3.55 20.25 4.06
N GLU A 52 2.61 20.90 4.73
CA GLU A 52 1.46 20.22 5.32
C GLU A 52 0.55 19.56 4.28
N LEU A 53 0.51 20.09 3.05
CA LEU A 53 -0.23 19.48 1.96
C LEU A 53 0.50 18.28 1.34
N SER A 54 1.84 18.21 1.41
CA SER A 54 2.59 17.09 0.86
C SER A 54 2.62 15.86 1.78
N LEU A 55 2.50 16.04 3.11
CA LEU A 55 2.51 14.93 4.09
C LEU A 55 1.39 13.89 3.85
N PRO A 56 0.10 14.26 3.66
CA PRO A 56 -0.95 13.29 3.35
C PRO A 56 -0.69 12.48 2.08
N ILE A 57 0.00 13.07 1.10
CA ILE A 57 0.35 12.41 -0.15
C ILE A 57 1.46 11.39 0.06
N CYS A 58 2.42 11.67 0.93
CA CYS A 58 3.45 10.70 1.34
C CYS A 58 2.80 9.48 2.00
N ASN A 59 1.82 9.71 2.90
CA ASN A 59 1.06 8.61 3.50
C ASN A 59 0.23 7.82 2.46
N TYR A 60 -0.37 8.53 1.50
CA TYR A 60 -1.09 7.87 0.40
C TYR A 60 -0.16 7.00 -0.47
N LEU A 61 1.02 7.51 -0.83
CA LEU A 61 2.06 6.77 -1.55
C LEU A 61 2.51 5.54 -0.75
N ARG A 62 2.58 5.62 0.58
CA ARG A 62 2.94 4.49 1.44
C ARG A 62 1.91 3.36 1.38
N VAL A 63 0.62 3.71 1.35
CA VAL A 63 -0.47 2.73 1.29
C VAL A 63 -0.56 2.09 -0.11
N ARG A 64 -0.36 2.87 -1.18
CA ARG A 64 -0.54 2.39 -2.56
C ARG A 64 0.73 1.89 -3.26
N LYS A 65 1.92 2.26 -2.80
CA LYS A 65 3.22 1.92 -3.39
C LYS A 65 3.22 2.10 -4.91
N GLY A 66 3.60 1.07 -5.67
CA GLY A 66 3.67 1.08 -7.15
C GLY A 66 2.33 1.22 -7.88
N SER A 67 1.19 1.28 -7.20
CA SER A 67 -0.11 1.62 -7.79
C SER A 67 -0.55 3.05 -7.47
N ALA A 68 0.37 3.90 -7.00
CA ALA A 68 0.10 5.31 -6.76
C ALA A 68 -0.23 6.01 -8.09
N SER A 69 -1.16 6.97 -8.02
CA SER A 69 -1.53 7.76 -9.19
C SER A 69 -0.33 8.60 -9.65
N PRO A 70 -0.05 8.69 -10.96
CA PRO A 70 0.96 9.62 -11.51
C PRO A 70 0.75 11.06 -11.03
N ALA A 71 -0.50 11.43 -10.75
CA ALA A 71 -0.85 12.75 -10.21
C ALA A 71 -0.22 13.01 -8.83
N SER A 72 0.03 11.98 -8.01
CA SER A 72 0.63 12.12 -6.67
C SER A 72 2.08 12.55 -6.77
N MET A 73 2.82 11.96 -7.70
CA MET A 73 4.20 12.35 -7.99
C MET A 73 4.25 13.75 -8.62
N GLN A 74 3.37 14.04 -9.59
CA GLN A 74 3.27 15.38 -10.19
C GLN A 74 2.97 16.47 -9.16
N PHE A 75 2.15 16.17 -8.15
CA PHE A 75 1.88 17.10 -7.06
C PHE A 75 3.15 17.39 -6.25
N LEU A 76 3.91 16.35 -5.86
CA LEU A 76 5.15 16.52 -5.09
C LEU A 76 6.20 17.33 -5.86
N HIS A 77 6.32 17.11 -7.17
CA HIS A 77 7.13 17.95 -8.06
C HIS A 77 6.66 19.41 -8.09
N ALA A 78 5.35 19.63 -8.26
CA ALA A 78 4.78 20.97 -8.27
C ALA A 78 4.97 21.69 -6.92
N ALA A 79 4.84 20.97 -5.81
CA ALA A 79 5.06 21.47 -4.46
C ALA A 79 6.54 21.87 -4.26
N THR A 80 7.47 21.01 -4.67
CA THR A 80 8.90 21.29 -4.56
C THR A 80 9.32 22.47 -5.44
N ARG A 81 8.75 22.58 -6.65
CA ARG A 81 8.98 23.70 -7.57
C ARG A 81 8.45 25.03 -7.04
N THR A 82 7.25 25.03 -6.47
CA THR A 82 6.66 26.24 -5.86
C THR A 82 7.41 26.68 -4.60
N LEU A 83 7.86 25.73 -3.78
CA LEU A 83 8.74 26.02 -2.64
C LEU A 83 10.06 26.67 -3.09
N HIS A 84 10.64 26.18 -4.18
CA HIS A 84 11.83 26.80 -4.77
C HIS A 84 11.53 28.20 -5.33
N HIS A 85 10.40 28.39 -6.00
CA HIS A 85 10.00 29.70 -6.54
C HIS A 85 9.77 30.76 -5.44
N PHE A 86 9.20 30.37 -4.30
CA PHE A 86 9.01 31.29 -3.16
C PHE A 86 10.32 31.80 -2.57
N ARG A 87 11.43 31.08 -2.80
CA ARG A 87 12.76 31.37 -2.25
C ARG A 87 13.75 31.95 -3.26
N GLN A 88 13.32 32.18 -4.50
CA GLN A 88 14.13 32.92 -5.46
C GLN A 88 14.43 34.33 -4.93
N ARG A 89 15.60 34.87 -5.27
CA ARG A 89 16.08 36.18 -4.78
C ARG A 89 15.05 37.29 -4.93
N ARG A 90 14.25 37.22 -6.00
CA ARG A 90 13.04 38.01 -6.18
C ARG A 90 11.86 37.19 -5.66
N GLN A 91 11.54 37.39 -4.38
CA GLN A 91 10.40 36.73 -3.77
C GLN A 91 9.11 37.13 -4.50
N PRO A 92 8.28 36.17 -4.93
CA PRO A 92 6.99 36.49 -5.53
C PRO A 92 6.12 37.20 -4.51
N ALA A 93 5.31 38.14 -4.99
CA ALA A 93 4.43 38.92 -4.13
C ALA A 93 3.48 38.01 -3.33
N VAL A 94 3.02 38.49 -2.17
CA VAL A 94 2.13 37.72 -1.29
C VAL A 94 0.88 37.21 -2.03
N ALA A 95 0.36 38.00 -2.98
CA ALA A 95 -0.76 37.62 -3.84
C ALA A 95 -0.44 36.42 -4.76
N GLU A 96 0.75 36.39 -5.35
CA GLU A 96 1.19 35.29 -6.22
C GLU A 96 1.42 34.01 -5.42
N ARG A 97 1.99 34.13 -4.20
CA ARG A 97 2.14 33.00 -3.28
C ARG A 97 0.79 32.40 -2.89
N LYS A 98 -0.18 33.25 -2.57
CA LYS A 98 -1.56 32.84 -2.26
C LYS A 98 -2.22 32.16 -3.46
N LYS A 99 -2.03 32.69 -4.67
CA LYS A 99 -2.53 32.08 -5.92
C LYS A 99 -1.90 30.72 -6.19
N ALA A 100 -0.59 30.58 -6.01
CA ALA A 100 0.12 29.32 -6.18
C ALA A 100 -0.39 28.25 -5.19
N ILE A 101 -0.59 28.61 -3.92
CA ILE A 101 -1.16 27.70 -2.91
C ILE A 101 -2.61 27.35 -3.24
N LYS A 102 -3.43 28.31 -3.70
CA LYS A 102 -4.81 28.03 -4.12
C LYS A 102 -4.86 27.03 -5.29
N ASN A 103 -3.96 27.18 -6.27
CA ASN A 103 -3.84 26.24 -7.38
C ASN A 103 -3.41 24.84 -6.89
N LEU A 104 -2.44 24.76 -5.97
CA LEU A 104 -2.03 23.52 -5.32
C LEU A 104 -3.18 22.87 -4.53
N LEU A 105 -3.97 23.65 -3.79
CA LEU A 105 -5.15 23.16 -3.08
C LEU A 105 -6.18 22.56 -4.04
N GLY A 106 -6.39 23.18 -5.20
CA GLY A 106 -7.23 22.63 -6.27
C GLY A 106 -6.71 21.28 -6.75
N LYS A 107 -5.43 21.23 -7.15
CA LYS A 107 -4.77 19.98 -7.58
C LYS A 107 -4.78 18.90 -6.51
N PHE A 108 -4.66 19.27 -5.24
CA PHE A 108 -4.78 18.35 -4.11
C PHE A 108 -6.19 17.78 -3.99
N GLY A 109 -7.22 18.63 -4.15
CA GLY A 109 -8.62 18.22 -4.15
C GLY A 109 -8.93 17.22 -5.27
N ASP A 110 -8.50 17.53 -6.50
CA ASP A 110 -8.64 16.66 -7.66
C ASP A 110 -7.91 15.34 -7.46
N LEU A 111 -6.67 15.41 -6.94
CA LEU A 111 -5.90 14.24 -6.59
C LEU A 111 -6.63 13.36 -5.57
N MET A 112 -7.18 13.93 -4.50
CA MET A 112 -7.92 13.19 -3.48
C MET A 112 -9.24 12.61 -4.04
N ALA A 113 -9.89 13.31 -4.97
CA ALA A 113 -11.05 12.77 -5.68
C ALA A 113 -10.68 11.56 -6.54
N ASP A 114 -9.55 11.62 -7.25
CA ASP A 114 -9.04 10.50 -8.04
C ASP A 114 -8.53 9.37 -7.16
N VAL A 115 -7.88 9.66 -6.04
CA VAL A 115 -7.56 8.68 -4.99
C VAL A 115 -8.82 7.95 -4.53
N LYS A 116 -9.92 8.67 -4.28
CA LYS A 116 -11.20 8.10 -3.89
C LYS A 116 -11.80 7.24 -5.00
N LYS A 117 -11.78 7.70 -6.26
CA LYS A 117 -12.23 6.92 -7.41
C LYS A 117 -11.41 5.65 -7.61
N ILE A 118 -10.08 5.72 -7.53
CA ILE A 118 -9.20 4.55 -7.62
C ILE A 118 -9.48 3.60 -6.44
N ASN A 119 -9.76 4.11 -5.24
CA ASN A 119 -10.14 3.28 -4.08
C ASN A 119 -11.46 2.56 -4.34
N MET A 120 -12.46 3.26 -4.88
CA MET A 120 -13.75 2.67 -5.24
C MET A 120 -13.63 1.70 -6.42
N ALA A 121 -12.77 1.97 -7.41
CA ALA A 121 -12.53 1.10 -8.55
C ALA A 121 -11.77 -0.17 -8.16
N VAL A 122 -10.77 -0.08 -7.26
CA VAL A 122 -10.10 -1.25 -6.70
C VAL A 122 -11.06 -2.06 -5.82
N ALA A 123 -11.85 -1.40 -4.96
CA ALA A 123 -12.88 -2.07 -4.18
C ALA A 123 -13.91 -2.76 -5.09
N LYS A 124 -14.32 -2.11 -6.19
CA LYS A 124 -15.22 -2.65 -7.21
C LYS A 124 -14.55 -3.72 -8.07
N ALA A 125 -13.24 -3.71 -8.28
CA ALA A 125 -12.51 -4.77 -8.99
C ALA A 125 -12.27 -5.99 -8.09
N THR A 126 -12.11 -5.81 -6.78
CA THR A 126 -12.12 -6.89 -5.80
C THR A 126 -13.53 -7.40 -5.49
N ALA A 127 -14.57 -6.58 -5.71
CA ALA A 127 -15.98 -6.93 -5.55
C ALA A 127 -16.69 -7.31 -6.86
N ALA A 128 -16.05 -7.12 -8.03
CA ALA A 128 -16.56 -7.56 -9.31
C ALA A 128 -16.33 -9.07 -9.42
N PRO A 129 -17.39 -9.86 -9.70
CA PRO A 129 -17.29 -11.30 -9.69
C PRO A 129 -16.41 -11.72 -10.87
N LYS A 130 -15.41 -12.58 -10.60
CA LYS A 130 -14.93 -13.52 -11.61
C LYS A 130 -16.17 -14.11 -12.30
N LYS A 131 -16.25 -13.98 -13.63
CA LYS A 131 -17.34 -14.51 -14.46
C LYS A 131 -17.84 -15.83 -13.88
N LYS A 132 -19.06 -15.81 -13.35
CA LYS A 132 -19.80 -16.99 -12.94
C LYS A 132 -20.13 -17.78 -14.20
N VAL A 133 -19.52 -18.95 -14.37
CA VAL A 133 -20.26 -20.09 -14.88
C VAL A 133 -21.44 -20.33 -13.91
N PRO A 134 -22.67 -20.50 -14.39
CA PRO A 134 -23.85 -20.36 -13.56
C PRO A 134 -24.10 -21.63 -12.78
N VAL A 135 -23.92 -21.60 -11.45
CA VAL A 135 -24.64 -22.53 -10.58
C VAL A 135 -25.18 -21.75 -9.38
N LYS A 136 -26.50 -21.89 -9.20
CA LYS A 136 -27.39 -21.19 -8.27
C LYS A 136 -26.86 -21.21 -6.82
N LYS A 137 -26.96 -20.06 -6.15
CA LYS A 137 -26.97 -19.97 -4.67
C LYS A 137 -28.39 -20.26 -4.15
N PRO A 138 -28.50 -20.73 -2.91
CA PRO A 138 -29.03 -19.86 -1.86
C PRO A 138 -27.97 -19.74 -0.75
N ALA A 139 -27.51 -18.54 -0.41
CA ALA A 139 -28.10 -17.63 0.58
C ALA A 139 -27.91 -18.11 2.04
N VAL A 140 -26.94 -17.45 2.70
CA VAL A 140 -26.89 -17.09 4.13
C VAL A 140 -26.82 -18.23 5.18
N ARG A 141 -25.68 -18.33 5.88
CA ARG A 141 -25.65 -18.23 7.36
C ARG A 141 -24.23 -18.13 7.91
N LYS A 142 -24.04 -17.20 8.85
CA LYS A 142 -22.91 -17.13 9.78
C LYS A 142 -22.70 -18.51 10.41
N VAL A 143 -21.56 -19.15 10.15
CA VAL A 143 -21.14 -20.32 10.92
C VAL A 143 -19.74 -20.04 11.41
N ARG A 144 -19.59 -20.07 12.75
CA ARG A 144 -18.34 -20.02 13.50
C ARG A 144 -17.22 -20.65 12.66
N THR A 145 -16.28 -19.80 12.23
CA THR A 145 -15.09 -20.19 11.49
C THR A 145 -14.29 -21.14 12.36
N GLN A 146 -14.51 -22.45 12.17
CA GLN A 146 -13.55 -23.44 12.63
C GLN A 146 -12.24 -23.06 11.96
N SER A 147 -11.20 -22.87 12.78
CA SER A 147 -9.87 -22.50 12.30
C SER A 147 -9.49 -23.41 11.13
N PRO A 148 -8.94 -22.88 10.02
CA PRO A 148 -8.55 -23.67 8.85
C PRO A 148 -7.75 -24.94 9.19
N THR A 149 -6.97 -24.87 10.28
CA THR A 149 -6.24 -26.00 10.85
C THR A 149 -7.13 -27.16 11.28
N VAL A 150 -8.26 -26.88 11.95
CA VAL A 150 -9.19 -27.90 12.46
C VAL A 150 -9.85 -28.66 11.32
N VAL A 151 -10.23 -27.95 10.25
CA VAL A 151 -10.86 -28.53 9.07
C VAL A 151 -9.90 -29.49 8.38
N VAL A 152 -8.66 -29.06 8.11
CA VAL A 152 -7.64 -29.90 7.46
C VAL A 152 -7.32 -31.14 8.29
N LEU A 153 -7.11 -30.98 9.60
CA LEU A 153 -6.83 -32.11 10.50
C LEU A 153 -7.99 -33.11 10.56
N LYS A 154 -9.24 -32.62 10.55
CA LYS A 154 -10.43 -33.48 10.51
C LYS A 154 -10.49 -34.28 9.21
N THR A 155 -10.25 -33.65 8.06
CA THR A 155 -10.24 -34.32 6.76
C THR A 155 -9.15 -35.40 6.67
N ILE A 156 -7.96 -35.12 7.21
CA ILE A 156 -6.85 -36.10 7.27
C ILE A 156 -7.23 -37.30 8.15
N LYS A 157 -7.81 -37.06 9.33
CA LYS A 157 -8.28 -38.14 10.23
C LYS A 157 -9.37 -39.01 9.60
N SER A 158 -10.23 -38.44 8.77
CA SER A 158 -11.27 -39.20 8.05
C SER A 158 -10.71 -40.10 6.94
N HIS A 159 -9.49 -39.85 6.46
CA HIS A 159 -8.87 -40.61 5.36
C HIS A 159 -7.72 -41.49 5.87
N LYS A 160 -8.06 -42.71 6.33
CA LYS A 160 -7.09 -43.69 6.86
C LYS A 160 -5.99 -44.11 5.88
N LYS A 161 -6.21 -43.97 4.57
CA LYS A 161 -5.24 -44.32 3.51
C LYS A 161 -4.23 -43.21 3.19
N GLY A 162 -4.29 -42.10 3.92
CA GLY A 162 -3.54 -40.89 3.62
C GLY A 162 -4.18 -40.08 2.49
N ILE A 163 -3.94 -38.78 2.51
CA ILE A 163 -4.56 -37.81 1.61
C ILE A 163 -3.50 -36.92 0.96
N ASP A 164 -3.71 -36.61 -0.31
CA ASP A 164 -2.86 -35.74 -1.12
C ASP A 164 -3.34 -34.28 -1.10
N ILE A 165 -2.43 -33.36 -1.47
CA ILE A 165 -2.69 -31.91 -1.46
C ILE A 165 -3.82 -31.53 -2.45
N PRO A 166 -3.87 -32.06 -3.70
CA PRO A 166 -4.99 -31.82 -4.62
C PRO A 166 -6.36 -32.25 -4.04
N THR A 167 -6.44 -33.41 -3.42
CA THR A 167 -7.67 -33.90 -2.79
C THR A 167 -8.07 -33.07 -1.57
N LEU A 168 -7.10 -32.67 -0.72
CA LEU A 168 -7.34 -31.74 0.38
C LEU A 168 -7.87 -30.40 -0.11
N LYS A 169 -7.34 -29.88 -1.21
CA LYS A 169 -7.82 -28.63 -1.82
C LYS A 169 -9.26 -28.73 -2.30
N LYS A 170 -9.64 -29.85 -2.92
CA LYS A 170 -11.03 -30.10 -3.37
C LYS A 170 -12.01 -30.21 -2.19
N LEU A 171 -11.63 -30.88 -1.11
CA LEU A 171 -12.49 -31.11 0.04
C LEU A 171 -12.59 -29.92 1.00
N THR A 172 -11.50 -29.17 1.18
CA THR A 172 -11.44 -28.06 2.14
C THR A 172 -11.69 -26.70 1.50
N GLY A 173 -11.54 -26.56 0.18
CA GLY A 173 -11.63 -25.29 -0.52
C GLY A 173 -10.54 -24.28 -0.16
N LEU A 174 -9.51 -24.71 0.59
CA LEU A 174 -8.42 -23.85 1.06
C LEU A 174 -7.35 -23.67 -0.03
N PRO A 175 -6.66 -22.52 -0.04
CA PRO A 175 -5.57 -22.30 -0.96
C PRO A 175 -4.39 -23.23 -0.65
N ASP A 176 -3.73 -23.66 -1.72
CA ASP A 176 -2.66 -24.66 -1.71
C ASP A 176 -1.51 -24.31 -0.74
N ASN A 177 -1.17 -23.02 -0.64
CA ASN A 177 -0.14 -22.53 0.28
C ASN A 177 -0.57 -22.63 1.76
N SER A 178 -1.85 -22.41 2.06
CA SER A 178 -2.38 -22.54 3.42
C SER A 178 -2.37 -24.00 3.87
N ILE A 179 -2.75 -24.92 2.97
CA ILE A 179 -2.69 -26.36 3.22
C ILE A 179 -1.25 -26.79 3.50
N ARG A 180 -0.26 -26.34 2.71
CA ARG A 180 1.16 -26.65 2.96
C ARG A 180 1.64 -26.15 4.33
N ASN A 181 1.30 -24.92 4.71
CA ASN A 181 1.68 -24.36 6.00
C ASN A 181 1.03 -25.10 7.17
N ILE A 182 -0.25 -25.49 7.04
CA ILE A 182 -0.96 -26.28 8.05
C ILE A 182 -0.36 -27.67 8.17
N LEU A 183 -0.07 -28.33 7.05
CA LEU A 183 0.57 -29.65 7.02
C LEU A 183 1.97 -29.61 7.64
N TYR A 184 2.78 -28.58 7.32
CA TYR A 184 4.10 -28.39 7.91
C TYR A 184 4.03 -28.25 9.44
N ARG A 185 3.14 -27.40 9.94
CA ARG A 185 2.93 -27.21 11.39
C ARG A 185 2.39 -28.47 12.05
N ALA A 186 1.40 -29.13 11.45
CA ALA A 186 0.81 -30.35 11.97
C ALA A 186 1.80 -31.53 11.98
N SER A 187 2.68 -31.61 10.98
CA SER A 187 3.75 -32.62 10.93
C SER A 187 4.81 -32.34 11.99
N LYS A 188 5.15 -31.06 12.25
CA LYS A 188 6.08 -30.66 13.32
C LYS A 188 5.50 -30.91 14.71
N GLU A 189 4.18 -30.73 14.87
CA GLU A 189 3.44 -31.02 16.11
C GLU A 189 3.14 -32.53 16.30
N GLY A 190 3.58 -33.40 15.37
CA GLY A 190 3.38 -34.84 15.48
C GLY A 190 1.94 -35.31 15.29
N LYS A 191 1.04 -34.47 14.79
CA LYS A 191 -0.40 -34.80 14.58
C LYS A 191 -0.65 -35.57 13.28
N ILE A 192 0.25 -35.43 12.32
CA ILE A 192 0.20 -36.11 11.03
C ILE A 192 1.58 -36.66 10.67
N ARG A 193 1.62 -37.75 9.91
CA ARG A 193 2.83 -38.36 9.37
C ARG A 193 2.77 -38.38 7.85
N ARG A 194 3.92 -38.15 7.23
CA ARG A 194 4.07 -38.23 5.78
C ARG A 194 4.40 -39.67 5.40
N ILE A 195 3.49 -40.34 4.71
CA ILE A 195 3.66 -41.74 4.27
C ILE A 195 4.54 -41.79 3.02
N ARG A 196 4.30 -40.88 2.06
CA ARG A 196 5.05 -40.79 0.80
C ARG A 196 5.11 -39.36 0.29
N ARG A 197 5.85 -39.11 -0.79
CA ARG A 197 6.01 -37.76 -1.34
C ARG A 197 4.64 -37.16 -1.70
N GLY A 198 4.17 -36.21 -0.88
CA GLY A 198 2.91 -35.49 -1.12
C GLY A 198 1.65 -36.15 -0.54
N VAL A 199 1.77 -37.23 0.24
CA VAL A 199 0.64 -37.90 0.90
C VAL A 199 0.85 -37.94 2.41
N TYR A 200 -0.17 -37.50 3.14
CA TYR A 200 -0.14 -37.32 4.59
C TYR A 200 -1.28 -38.11 5.24
N ALA A 201 -0.99 -38.79 6.34
CA ALA A 201 -1.99 -39.46 7.16
C ALA A 201 -1.93 -38.92 8.59
N SER A 202 -2.97 -39.17 9.39
CA SER A 202 -2.88 -38.96 10.82
C SER A 202 -1.75 -39.80 11.40
N ALA A 203 -1.00 -39.21 12.35
CA ALA A 203 0.11 -39.86 13.00
C ALA A 203 -0.31 -41.09 13.81
#